data_AF-A0A3E2WFW9-F1
#
_entry.id   AF-A0A3E2WFW9-F1
#
_cell.length_a   1.000
_cell.length_b   1.000
_cell.length_c   1.000
_cell.angle_alpha   90.00
_cell.angle_beta   90.00
_cell.angle_gamma   90.00
#
_symmetry.space_group_name_H-M   'P 1'
#
loop_
_entity.id
_entity.type
_entity.pdbx_description
1 polymer ?
#
loop_
_entity_poly.entity_id
_entity_poly.type
_entity_poly.pdbx_seq_one_letter_code
_entity_poly.pdbx_strand_id
1 'polypeptide(L)'
;MKRKKGGFTLVELIVVIVIILVLAAVLVPSLLRYVSKAKNAAAINECSEVLQAAARTAVDLAAEGTLTAQILNDSRPVILKQANAGGSFETTIQFEDDDAEILSFGYLSESNLHVIYDIKHDPRIYIDVEGNATLTRMNNFIKQASDFVTGQKQDNPKLNSLDRLRLIENAVNNGGLLAVTESQKKGTPYEKNELYWHPYYLGDFKQENPPVVLFANTSSTTHGGWSANLIYVDGKVYQAPEKNTVNIAGWGTGTSPVYDYNSLKTWLDENKYTAVN
;
A
#
# COMPACT_ATOMS: atom_id res chain seq x y z
N MET A 1 -56.52 39.64 27.24
CA MET A 1 -56.16 39.40 25.82
C MET A 1 -55.31 38.12 25.72
N LYS A 2 -55.83 37.01 25.19
CA LYS A 2 -55.05 35.79 24.94
C LYS A 2 -54.36 35.90 23.57
N ARG A 3 -53.03 35.99 23.54
CA ARG A 3 -52.23 35.98 22.31
C ARG A 3 -52.37 34.60 21.64
N LYS A 4 -52.87 34.55 20.40
CA LYS A 4 -52.80 33.35 19.56
C LYS A 4 -51.32 33.10 19.24
N LYS A 5 -50.76 32.00 19.75
CA LYS A 5 -49.47 31.49 19.28
C LYS A 5 -49.71 30.93 17.88
N GLY A 6 -49.17 31.58 16.84
CA GLY A 6 -49.14 31.03 15.49
C GLY A 6 -48.21 29.82 15.49
N GLY A 7 -48.77 28.62 15.35
CA GLY A 7 -47.99 27.41 15.15
C GLY A 7 -47.50 27.35 13.71
N PHE A 8 -46.24 26.95 13.52
CA PHE A 8 -45.67 26.65 12.21
C PHE A 8 -46.50 25.56 11.53
N THR A 9 -46.79 25.70 10.23
CA THR A 9 -47.51 24.67 9.49
C THR A 9 -46.56 23.53 9.09
N LEU A 10 -47.08 22.31 8.96
CA LEU A 10 -46.28 21.16 8.50
C LEU A 10 -45.68 21.41 7.11
N VAL A 11 -46.37 22.16 6.25
CA VAL A 11 -45.94 22.49 4.90
C VAL A 11 -44.71 23.40 4.92
N GLU A 12 -44.71 24.45 5.74
CA GLU A 12 -43.57 25.36 5.88
C GLU A 12 -42.32 24.62 6.37
N LEU A 13 -42.47 23.65 7.27
CA LEU A 13 -41.35 22.84 7.74
C LEU A 13 -40.77 21.95 6.64
N ILE A 14 -41.61 21.31 5.83
CA ILE A 14 -41.15 20.41 4.75
C ILE A 14 -40.40 21.21 3.67
N VAL A 15 -40.88 22.39 3.29
CA VAL A 15 -40.22 23.24 2.29
C VAL A 15 -38.80 23.63 2.75
N VAL A 16 -38.64 23.98 4.03
CA VAL A 16 -37.32 24.32 4.59
C VAL A 16 -36.37 23.13 4.57
N ILE A 17 -36.85 21.93 4.95
CA ILE A 17 -36.03 20.70 4.92
C ILE A 17 -35.58 20.40 3.49
N VAL A 18 -36.47 20.51 2.50
CA VAL A 18 -36.12 20.29 1.08
C VAL A 18 -35.02 21.24 0.63
N ILE A 19 -35.11 22.53 0.97
CA ILE A 19 -34.07 23.52 0.61
C ILE A 19 -32.73 23.17 1.29
N ILE A 20 -32.72 22.81 2.58
CA ILE A 20 -31.52 22.39 3.29
C ILE A 20 -30.90 21.15 2.64
N LEU A 21 -31.70 20.16 2.26
CA LEU A 21 -31.21 18.93 1.63
C LEU A 21 -30.56 19.21 0.27
N VAL A 22 -31.15 20.08 -0.56
CA VAL A 22 -30.56 20.46 -1.85
C VAL A 22 -29.23 21.21 -1.66
N LEU A 23 -29.17 22.15 -0.71
CA LEU A 23 -27.93 22.88 -0.41
C LEU A 23 -26.84 21.94 0.15
N ALA A 24 -27.20 21.05 1.07
CA ALA A 24 -26.29 20.07 1.63
C ALA A 24 -25.72 19.13 0.55
N ALA A 25 -26.54 18.70 -0.41
CA ALA A 25 -26.11 17.82 -1.50
C ALA A 25 -24.98 18.42 -2.34
N VAL A 26 -25.00 19.74 -2.58
CA VAL A 26 -23.96 20.43 -3.35
C VAL A 26 -22.75 20.81 -2.49
N LEU A 27 -22.97 21.14 -1.21
CA LEU A 27 -21.92 21.63 -0.31
C LEU A 27 -20.99 20.51 0.19
N VAL A 28 -21.54 19.37 0.60
CA VAL A 28 -20.78 18.24 1.18
C VAL A 28 -19.64 17.76 0.28
N PRO A 29 -19.82 17.46 -1.02
CA PRO A 29 -18.71 17.00 -1.87
C PRO A 29 -17.61 18.06 -2.03
N SER A 30 -17.99 19.34 -2.08
CA SER A 30 -17.03 20.45 -2.15
C SER A 30 -16.18 20.54 -0.88
N LEU A 31 -16.81 20.44 0.29
CA LEU A 31 -16.13 20.46 1.58
C LEU A 31 -15.17 19.28 1.74
N LEU A 32 -15.58 18.07 1.34
CA LEU A 32 -14.72 16.88 1.37
C LEU A 32 -13.47 17.06 0.49
N ARG A 33 -13.61 17.67 -0.69
CA ARG A 33 -12.46 18.00 -1.56
C ARG A 33 -11.50 18.99 -0.91
N TYR A 34 -12.02 20.01 -0.23
CA TYR A 34 -11.17 20.97 0.49
C TYR A 34 -10.42 20.32 1.66
N VAL A 35 -11.09 19.45 2.42
CA VAL A 35 -10.46 18.69 3.50
C VAL A 35 -9.35 17.78 2.95
N SER A 36 -9.60 17.06 1.85
CA SER A 36 -8.57 16.26 1.19
C SER A 36 -7.39 17.11 0.70
N LYS A 37 -7.64 18.25 0.07
CA LYS A 37 -6.58 19.18 -0.37
C LYS A 37 -5.75 19.71 0.81
N ALA A 38 -6.40 20.02 1.93
CA ALA A 38 -5.72 20.48 3.14
C ALA A 38 -4.84 19.38 3.75
N LYS A 39 -5.35 18.14 3.83
CA LYS A 39 -4.56 16.98 4.27
C LYS A 39 -3.34 16.73 3.37
N ASN A 40 -3.55 16.78 2.06
CA ASN A 40 -2.48 16.63 1.08
C ASN A 40 -1.38 17.68 1.25
N ALA A 41 -1.76 18.95 1.39
CA ALA A 41 -0.81 20.04 1.62
C ALA A 41 -0.09 19.87 2.97
N ALA A 42 -0.79 19.47 4.03
CA ALA A 42 -0.18 19.22 5.33
C ALA A 42 0.87 18.10 5.27
N ALA A 43 0.54 16.98 4.60
CA ALA A 43 1.46 15.85 4.44
C ALA A 43 2.72 16.21 3.63
N ILE A 44 2.56 16.98 2.54
CA ILE A 44 3.69 17.48 1.75
C ILE A 44 4.58 18.42 2.58
N ASN A 45 3.98 19.33 3.35
CA ASN A 45 4.73 20.24 4.21
C ASN A 45 5.48 19.48 5.30
N GLU A 46 4.83 18.52 5.96
CA GLU A 46 5.46 17.66 6.96
C GLU A 46 6.66 16.90 6.37
N CYS A 47 6.51 16.29 5.20
CA CYS A 47 7.61 15.64 4.49
C CYS A 47 8.74 16.61 4.13
N SER A 48 8.42 17.86 3.79
CA SER A 48 9.41 18.91 3.52
C SER A 48 10.22 19.28 4.77
N GLU A 49 9.59 19.35 5.94
CA GLU A 49 10.30 19.56 7.21
C GLU A 49 11.22 18.38 7.54
N VAL A 50 10.75 17.16 7.29
CA VAL A 50 11.54 15.94 7.45
C VAL A 50 12.74 15.91 6.50
N LEU A 51 12.57 16.30 5.24
CA LEU A 51 13.66 16.43 4.27
C LEU A 51 14.72 17.42 4.76
N GLN A 52 14.30 18.59 5.24
CA GLN A 52 15.23 19.61 5.74
C GLN A 52 16.00 19.11 6.97
N ALA A 53 15.34 18.41 7.90
CA ALA A 53 15.99 17.82 9.06
C ALA A 53 16.95 16.69 8.68
N ALA A 54 16.56 15.84 7.71
CA ALA A 54 17.41 14.78 7.19
C ALA A 54 18.67 15.34 6.52
N ALA A 55 18.53 16.38 5.68
CA ALA A 55 19.65 17.04 5.03
C ALA A 55 20.62 17.67 6.05
N ARG A 56 20.10 18.34 7.09
CA ARG A 56 20.94 18.88 8.17
C ARG A 56 21.71 17.78 8.90
N THR A 57 21.02 16.69 9.25
CA THR A 57 21.65 15.54 9.92
C THR A 57 22.73 14.90 9.05
N ALA A 58 22.49 14.74 7.74
CA ALA A 58 23.47 14.19 6.83
C ALA A 58 24.71 15.09 6.71
N VAL A 59 24.53 16.41 6.61
CA VAL A 59 25.62 17.39 6.58
C VAL A 59 26.42 17.37 7.89
N ASP A 60 25.77 17.30 9.05
CA ASP A 60 26.44 17.24 10.35
C ASP A 60 27.30 15.95 10.46
N LEU A 61 26.74 14.80 10.07
CA LEU A 61 27.46 13.52 10.05
C LEU A 61 28.62 13.53 9.04
N ALA A 62 28.46 14.19 7.90
CA ALA A 62 29.51 14.34 6.91
C ALA A 62 30.67 15.18 7.45
N ALA A 63 30.35 16.29 8.14
CA ALA A 63 31.34 17.14 8.79
C ALA A 63 32.13 16.41 9.89
N GLU A 64 31.51 15.43 10.55
CA GLU A 64 32.16 14.55 11.53
C GLU A 64 32.93 13.38 10.88
N GLY A 65 32.78 13.16 9.58
CA GLY A 65 33.38 12.03 8.87
C GLY A 65 32.74 10.67 9.21
N THR A 66 31.50 10.66 9.70
CA THR A 66 30.77 9.47 10.15
C THR A 66 29.58 9.13 9.25
N LEU A 67 29.30 9.93 8.23
CA LEU A 67 28.18 9.71 7.32
C LEU A 67 28.29 8.34 6.63
N THR A 68 27.30 7.50 6.90
CA THR A 68 27.08 6.22 6.22
C THR A 68 25.57 5.99 6.12
N ALA A 69 25.13 5.16 5.17
CA ALA A 69 23.73 4.78 5.05
C ALA A 69 23.15 4.20 6.35
N GLN A 70 23.93 3.42 7.09
CA GLN A 70 23.50 2.86 8.38
C GLN A 70 23.26 3.97 9.41
N ILE A 71 24.25 4.83 9.64
CA ILE A 71 24.18 5.86 10.69
C ILE A 71 23.08 6.90 10.39
N LEU A 72 22.94 7.33 9.14
CA LEU A 72 21.89 8.28 8.75
C LEU A 72 20.50 7.68 8.95
N ASN A 73 20.30 6.41 8.58
CA ASN A 73 19.02 5.74 8.79
C ASN A 73 18.75 5.43 10.27
N ASP A 74 19.77 5.11 11.07
CA ASP A 74 19.61 4.96 12.53
C ASP A 74 19.23 6.28 13.20
N SER A 75 19.55 7.42 12.57
CA SER A 75 19.20 8.76 13.04
C SER A 75 17.76 9.18 12.71
N ARG A 76 16.96 8.36 12.01
CA ARG A 76 15.57 8.68 11.65
C ARG A 76 14.68 9.14 12.82
N PRO A 77 14.72 8.52 14.02
CA PRO A 77 13.93 9.01 15.16
C PRO A 77 14.31 10.43 15.59
N VAL A 78 15.61 10.78 15.49
CA VAL A 78 16.11 12.11 15.79
C VAL A 78 15.66 13.10 14.72
N ILE A 79 15.75 12.73 13.44
CA ILE A 79 15.29 13.54 12.30
C ILE A 79 13.80 13.88 12.44
N LEU A 80 12.95 12.89 12.74
CA LEU A 80 11.51 13.10 12.94
C LEU A 80 11.23 14.07 14.10
N LYS A 81 11.97 13.93 15.20
CA LYS A 81 11.87 14.83 16.36
C LYS A 81 12.31 16.25 16.02
N GLN A 82 13.39 16.41 15.25
CA GLN A 82 13.88 17.72 14.79
C GLN A 82 12.87 18.42 13.86
N ALA A 83 12.21 17.64 12.99
CA ALA A 83 11.16 18.12 12.09
C ALA A 83 9.82 18.38 12.80
N ASN A 84 9.69 18.03 14.08
CA ASN A 84 8.41 18.01 14.81
C ASN A 84 7.31 17.28 14.02
N ALA A 85 7.67 16.14 13.42
CA ALA A 85 6.81 15.36 12.55
C ALA A 85 6.33 14.10 13.28
N GLY A 86 5.01 13.85 13.29
CA GLY A 86 4.42 12.67 13.93
C GLY A 86 4.24 11.47 13.00
N GLY A 87 4.59 11.61 11.72
CA GLY A 87 4.64 10.51 10.78
C GLY A 87 5.89 9.62 10.93
N SER A 88 6.19 8.84 9.90
CA SER A 88 7.32 7.91 9.89
C SER A 88 7.91 7.75 8.49
N PHE A 89 9.21 7.51 8.42
CA PHE A 89 9.84 7.11 7.17
C PHE A 89 9.44 5.68 6.80
N GLU A 90 9.16 5.43 5.52
CA GLU A 90 8.78 4.12 4.99
C GLU A 90 9.91 3.39 4.27
N THR A 91 10.82 4.15 3.66
CA THR A 91 12.00 3.61 2.96
C THR A 91 13.27 4.13 3.61
N THR A 92 14.42 3.57 3.24
CA THR A 92 15.71 4.16 3.62
C THR A 92 15.88 5.54 3.00
N ILE A 93 16.60 6.40 3.70
CA ILE A 93 17.08 7.67 3.17
C ILE A 93 18.25 7.36 2.24
N GLN A 94 18.08 7.66 0.96
CA GLN A 94 19.14 7.61 -0.05
C GLN A 94 19.79 8.98 -0.15
N PHE A 95 21.11 9.02 -0.24
CA PHE A 95 21.88 10.25 -0.32
C PHE A 95 23.15 10.02 -1.15
N GLU A 96 23.78 11.11 -1.60
CA GLU A 96 25.09 11.10 -2.26
C GLU A 96 26.19 11.36 -1.23
N ASP A 97 27.24 10.53 -1.22
CA ASP A 97 28.28 10.58 -0.17
C ASP A 97 29.13 11.85 -0.26
N ASP A 98 29.35 12.38 -1.47
CA ASP A 98 30.29 13.49 -1.73
C ASP A 98 29.85 14.83 -1.12
N ASP A 99 28.55 15.13 -1.16
CA ASP A 99 27.98 16.40 -0.69
C ASP A 99 26.85 16.23 0.33
N ALA A 100 26.59 15.00 0.78
CA ALA A 100 25.52 14.63 1.68
C ALA A 100 24.12 15.01 1.17
N GLU A 101 23.94 15.15 -0.16
CA GLU A 101 22.66 15.52 -0.75
C GLU A 101 21.66 14.36 -0.64
N ILE A 102 20.50 14.62 -0.03
CA ILE A 102 19.43 13.63 0.05
C ILE A 102 18.83 13.46 -1.35
N LEU A 103 18.84 12.21 -1.84
CA LEU A 103 18.35 11.85 -3.16
C LEU A 103 16.88 11.45 -3.13
N SER A 104 16.49 10.57 -2.21
CA SER A 104 15.10 10.10 -2.13
C SER A 104 14.76 9.43 -0.80
N PHE A 105 13.49 9.51 -0.40
CA PHE A 105 12.89 8.66 0.62
C PHE A 105 11.36 8.67 0.54
N GLY A 106 10.73 7.62 1.07
CA GLY A 106 9.30 7.54 1.32
C GLY A 106 8.94 7.89 2.75
N TYR A 107 7.82 8.60 2.92
CA TYR A 107 7.33 9.14 4.18
C TYR A 107 5.82 8.92 4.34
N LEU A 108 5.41 8.34 5.46
CA LEU A 108 4.02 8.24 5.87
C LEU A 108 3.72 9.40 6.83
N SER A 109 2.94 10.36 6.36
CA SER A 109 2.47 11.51 7.16
C SER A 109 1.52 11.12 8.29
N GLU A 110 1.32 12.02 9.26
CA GLU A 110 0.32 11.86 10.32
C GLU A 110 -1.11 11.64 9.78
N SER A 111 -1.38 12.18 8.59
CA SER A 111 -2.68 12.03 7.91
C SER A 111 -2.82 10.70 7.15
N ASN A 112 -1.89 9.75 7.34
CA ASN A 112 -1.80 8.47 6.63
C ASN A 112 -1.71 8.62 5.10
N LEU A 113 -1.05 9.69 4.63
CA LEU A 113 -0.71 9.86 3.22
C LEU A 113 0.74 9.48 2.99
N HIS A 114 0.97 8.64 1.98
CA HIS A 114 2.29 8.29 1.47
C HIS A 114 2.83 9.45 0.64
N VAL A 115 3.99 9.97 1.02
CA VAL A 115 4.65 11.10 0.38
C VAL A 115 6.05 10.68 -0.02
N ILE A 116 6.43 10.96 -1.26
CA ILE A 116 7.75 10.66 -1.78
C ILE A 116 8.49 11.95 -1.97
N TYR A 117 9.72 11.96 -1.45
CA TYR A 117 10.74 12.86 -1.91
C TYR A 117 11.64 12.12 -2.90
N ASP A 118 11.82 12.69 -4.08
CA ASP A 118 12.79 12.26 -5.09
C ASP A 118 13.35 13.51 -5.79
N ILE A 119 14.64 13.75 -5.64
CA ILE A 119 15.32 14.93 -6.19
C ILE A 119 15.25 15.00 -7.72
N LYS A 120 15.10 13.85 -8.40
CA LYS A 120 15.05 13.74 -9.86
C LYS A 120 13.61 13.88 -10.40
N HIS A 121 12.61 13.88 -9.52
CA HIS A 121 11.20 13.99 -9.88
C HIS A 121 10.71 15.46 -9.82
N ASP A 122 9.72 15.80 -10.65
CA ASP A 122 9.04 17.10 -10.61
C ASP A 122 7.51 16.89 -10.48
N PRO A 123 6.87 17.30 -9.37
CA PRO A 123 7.46 17.99 -8.23
C PRO A 123 8.28 17.05 -7.34
N ARG A 124 9.39 17.54 -6.78
CA ARG A 124 10.32 16.74 -5.96
C ARG A 124 9.68 16.09 -4.74
N ILE A 125 8.64 16.71 -4.18
CA ILE A 125 7.82 16.15 -3.11
C ILE A 125 6.41 16.00 -3.66
N TYR A 126 5.91 14.76 -3.67
CA TYR A 126 4.61 14.44 -4.21
C TYR A 126 3.94 13.36 -3.39
N ILE A 127 2.60 13.39 -3.37
CA ILE A 127 1.82 12.31 -2.76
C ILE A 127 1.84 11.14 -3.71
N ASP A 128 2.18 9.95 -3.20
CA ASP A 128 2.11 8.72 -3.98
C ASP A 128 0.65 8.29 -4.13
N VAL A 129 -0.04 8.90 -5.09
CA VAL A 129 -1.46 8.62 -5.36
C VAL A 129 -1.63 7.30 -6.13
N GLU A 130 -0.58 6.85 -6.85
CA GLU A 130 -0.64 5.77 -7.85
C GLU A 130 0.47 4.68 -7.73
N GLY A 131 1.42 4.79 -6.79
CA GLY A 131 2.15 3.63 -6.31
C GLY A 131 3.60 3.46 -6.73
N ASN A 132 4.47 4.45 -6.89
CA ASN A 132 5.90 4.12 -7.10
C ASN A 132 6.55 3.53 -5.83
N ALA A 133 6.23 4.04 -4.64
CA ALA A 133 6.69 3.44 -3.39
C ALA A 133 5.81 2.28 -2.95
N THR A 134 4.51 2.31 -3.28
CA THR A 134 3.64 1.14 -3.08
C THR A 134 4.09 -0.04 -3.95
N LEU A 135 4.38 0.16 -5.23
CA LEU A 135 4.99 -0.82 -6.13
C LEU A 135 6.37 -1.24 -5.63
N THR A 136 7.21 -0.31 -5.17
CA THR A 136 8.51 -0.66 -4.56
C THR A 136 8.36 -1.51 -3.31
N ARG A 137 7.40 -1.20 -2.43
CA ARG A 137 7.10 -1.97 -1.22
C ARG A 137 6.54 -3.35 -1.57
N MET A 138 5.63 -3.43 -2.55
CA MET A 138 5.09 -4.69 -3.06
C MET A 138 6.17 -5.53 -3.74
N ASN A 139 7.06 -4.92 -4.54
CA ASN A 139 8.17 -5.60 -5.19
C ASN A 139 9.21 -6.06 -4.18
N ASN A 140 9.50 -5.28 -3.14
CA ASN A 140 10.36 -5.68 -2.03
C ASN A 140 9.74 -6.83 -1.24
N PHE A 141 8.43 -6.80 -1.00
CA PHE A 141 7.70 -7.87 -0.33
C PHE A 141 7.71 -9.16 -1.16
N ILE A 142 7.51 -9.06 -2.48
CA ILE A 142 7.66 -10.19 -3.42
C ILE A 142 9.10 -10.71 -3.40
N LYS A 143 10.11 -9.83 -3.39
CA LYS A 143 11.51 -10.21 -3.35
C LYS A 143 11.85 -10.97 -2.06
N GLN A 144 11.42 -10.47 -0.90
CA GLN A 144 11.62 -11.16 0.39
C GLN A 144 10.98 -12.55 0.38
N ALA A 145 9.75 -12.66 -0.12
CA ALA A 145 9.07 -13.94 -0.29
C ALA A 145 9.83 -14.88 -1.25
N SER A 146 10.31 -14.36 -2.37
CA SER A 146 11.12 -15.12 -3.34
C SER A 146 12.43 -15.62 -2.71
N ASP A 147 13.15 -14.75 -2.00
CA ASP A 147 14.41 -15.07 -1.33
C ASP A 147 14.22 -16.14 -0.23
N PHE A 148 13.08 -16.12 0.48
CA PHE A 148 12.73 -17.19 1.41
C PHE A 148 12.53 -18.53 0.70
N VAL A 149 11.78 -18.57 -0.40
CA VAL A 149 11.55 -19.80 -1.17
C VAL A 149 12.87 -20.40 -1.70
N THR A 150 13.78 -19.57 -2.21
CA THR A 150 15.08 -20.02 -2.72
C THR A 150 16.02 -20.42 -1.59
N GLY A 151 16.06 -19.67 -0.49
CA GLY A 151 16.86 -19.98 0.70
C GLY A 151 16.51 -21.34 1.31
N GLN A 152 15.22 -21.67 1.43
CA GLN A 152 14.78 -22.99 1.92
C GLN A 152 15.31 -24.16 1.06
N LYS A 153 15.56 -23.96 -0.24
CA LYS A 153 16.18 -24.98 -1.12
C LYS A 153 17.68 -25.08 -0.90
N GLN A 154 18.34 -23.95 -0.72
CA GLN A 154 19.78 -23.91 -0.46
C GLN A 154 20.10 -24.61 0.86
N ASP A 155 19.32 -24.34 1.91
CA ASP A 155 19.50 -24.95 3.24
C ASP A 155 19.17 -26.44 3.26
N ASN A 156 18.22 -26.89 2.42
CA ASN A 156 17.84 -28.28 2.30
C ASN A 156 17.61 -28.71 0.85
N PRO A 157 18.68 -29.13 0.13
CA PRO A 157 18.59 -29.56 -1.27
C PRO A 157 17.70 -30.79 -1.50
N LYS A 158 17.32 -31.51 -0.44
CA LYS A 158 16.41 -32.67 -0.49
C LYS A 158 14.95 -32.31 -0.18
N LEU A 159 14.65 -31.04 0.06
CA LEU A 159 13.28 -30.59 0.35
C LEU A 159 12.39 -30.86 -0.88
N ASN A 160 11.36 -31.69 -0.68
CA ASN A 160 10.51 -32.20 -1.76
C ASN A 160 9.16 -31.48 -1.88
N SER A 161 8.84 -30.60 -0.93
CA SER A 161 7.66 -29.73 -0.94
C SER A 161 7.90 -28.54 0.00
N LEU A 162 7.37 -27.37 -0.36
CA LEU A 162 7.27 -26.22 0.54
C LEU A 162 5.80 -25.84 0.65
N ASP A 163 5.25 -25.94 1.85
CA ASP A 163 3.89 -25.47 2.10
C ASP A 163 3.82 -23.95 1.90
N ARG A 164 2.89 -23.50 1.04
CA ARG A 164 2.64 -22.08 0.80
C ARG A 164 2.19 -21.35 2.07
N LEU A 165 1.64 -22.08 3.05
CA LEU A 165 1.35 -21.51 4.37
C LEU A 165 2.62 -21.02 5.07
N ARG A 166 3.75 -21.73 4.95
CA ARG A 166 5.02 -21.30 5.55
C ARG A 166 5.56 -20.02 4.94
N LEU A 167 5.27 -19.78 3.65
CA LEU A 167 5.63 -18.52 2.99
C LEU A 167 4.85 -17.34 3.60
N ILE A 168 3.56 -17.54 3.86
CA ILE A 168 2.70 -16.52 4.49
C ILE A 168 3.11 -16.32 5.95
N GLU A 169 3.34 -17.39 6.71
CA GLU A 169 3.83 -17.31 8.09
C GLU A 169 5.15 -16.56 8.18
N ASN A 170 6.08 -16.81 7.25
CA ASN A 170 7.32 -16.06 7.17
C ASN A 170 7.07 -14.57 6.95
N ALA A 171 6.20 -14.19 6.00
CA ALA A 171 5.86 -12.79 5.76
C ALA A 171 5.21 -12.11 6.99
N VAL A 172 4.30 -12.81 7.69
CA VAL A 172 3.65 -12.31 8.92
C VAL A 172 4.69 -12.07 10.01
N ASN A 173 5.62 -13.01 10.21
CA ASN A 173 6.66 -12.91 11.23
C ASN A 173 7.76 -11.88 10.90
N ASN A 174 7.91 -11.50 9.63
CA ASN A 174 8.96 -10.59 9.14
C ASN A 174 8.38 -9.27 8.62
N GLY A 175 7.54 -8.60 9.42
CA GLY A 175 7.02 -7.27 9.10
C GLY A 175 5.52 -7.21 8.79
N GLY A 176 4.82 -8.35 8.85
CA GLY A 176 3.38 -8.41 8.67
C GLY A 176 2.95 -8.41 7.19
N LEU A 177 1.67 -8.72 6.96
CA LEU A 177 1.09 -8.62 5.62
C LEU A 177 0.82 -7.16 5.25
N LEU A 178 0.99 -6.83 3.98
CA LEU A 178 0.70 -5.49 3.48
C LEU A 178 -0.81 -5.31 3.34
N ALA A 179 -1.39 -4.27 3.96
CA ALA A 179 -2.77 -3.90 3.69
C ALA A 179 -2.94 -3.45 2.23
N VAL A 180 -4.06 -3.82 1.60
CA VAL A 180 -4.46 -3.30 0.29
C VAL A 180 -4.88 -1.85 0.48
N THR A 181 -4.30 -0.94 -0.29
CA THR A 181 -4.59 0.49 -0.18
C THR A 181 -5.99 0.81 -0.72
N GLU A 182 -6.58 1.93 -0.27
CA GLU A 182 -7.87 2.40 -0.80
C GLU A 182 -7.82 2.64 -2.32
N SER A 183 -6.69 3.10 -2.86
CA SER A 183 -6.52 3.26 -4.32
C SER A 183 -6.57 1.92 -5.06
N GLN A 184 -5.94 0.87 -4.53
CA GLN A 184 -5.88 -0.46 -5.15
C GLN A 184 -7.21 -1.20 -5.19
N LYS A 185 -8.18 -0.82 -4.34
CA LYS A 185 -9.52 -1.41 -4.29
C LYS A 185 -10.63 -0.44 -4.69
N LYS A 186 -10.29 0.78 -5.11
CA LYS A 186 -11.25 1.79 -5.54
C LYS A 186 -12.04 1.33 -6.76
N GLY A 187 -13.36 1.47 -6.72
CA GLY A 187 -14.23 1.03 -7.82
C GLY A 187 -14.34 -0.50 -7.96
N THR A 188 -13.71 -1.25 -7.05
CA THR A 188 -13.88 -2.70 -6.97
C THR A 188 -15.05 -3.06 -6.05
N PRO A 189 -15.64 -4.25 -6.18
CA PRO A 189 -16.62 -4.75 -5.21
C PRO A 189 -16.11 -4.84 -3.77
N TYR A 190 -14.79 -4.79 -3.60
CA TYR A 190 -14.11 -4.96 -2.33
C TYR A 190 -13.62 -3.65 -1.71
N GLU A 191 -14.04 -2.49 -2.25
CA GLU A 191 -13.58 -1.17 -1.80
C GLU A 191 -13.74 -0.98 -0.28
N LYS A 192 -14.81 -1.53 0.30
CA LYS A 192 -15.13 -1.43 1.74
C LYS A 192 -14.50 -2.53 2.60
N ASN A 193 -13.84 -3.50 1.99
CA ASN A 193 -13.22 -4.62 2.71
C ASN A 193 -11.83 -4.22 3.21
N GLU A 194 -11.49 -4.70 4.40
CA GLU A 194 -10.10 -4.75 4.84
C GLU A 194 -9.46 -5.96 4.19
N LEU A 195 -8.48 -5.73 3.31
CA LEU A 195 -7.80 -6.77 2.56
C LEU A 195 -6.30 -6.69 2.80
N TYR A 196 -5.62 -7.83 2.72
CA TYR A 196 -4.18 -7.95 2.94
C TYR A 196 -3.53 -8.78 1.83
N TRP A 197 -2.39 -8.32 1.33
CA TRP A 197 -1.58 -9.02 0.33
C TRP A 197 -0.80 -10.18 0.94
N HIS A 198 -1.01 -11.36 0.37
CA HIS A 198 -0.37 -12.61 0.74
C HIS A 198 0.53 -13.09 -0.41
N PRO A 199 1.78 -13.49 -0.14
CA PRO A 199 2.66 -14.04 -1.16
C PRO A 199 2.22 -15.44 -1.61
N TYR A 200 2.39 -15.72 -2.89
CA TYR A 200 2.10 -17.02 -3.50
C TYR A 200 3.14 -17.33 -4.59
N TYR A 201 3.92 -18.39 -4.42
CA TYR A 201 4.79 -18.87 -5.50
C TYR A 201 3.98 -19.69 -6.50
N LEU A 202 4.15 -19.43 -7.79
CA LEU A 202 3.50 -20.14 -8.88
C LEU A 202 4.14 -21.51 -9.07
N GLY A 203 3.35 -22.48 -9.51
CA GLY A 203 3.87 -23.77 -9.92
C GLY A 203 4.28 -24.74 -8.81
N ASP A 204 5.35 -25.49 -9.07
CA ASP A 204 5.91 -26.49 -8.15
C ASP A 204 7.19 -25.94 -7.54
N PHE A 205 7.38 -26.19 -6.24
CA PHE A 205 8.61 -25.87 -5.51
C PHE A 205 9.88 -26.46 -6.17
N LYS A 206 9.76 -27.53 -6.96
CA LYS A 206 10.88 -28.11 -7.72
C LYS A 206 11.46 -27.20 -8.81
N GLN A 207 10.73 -26.18 -9.27
CA GLN A 207 11.31 -25.17 -10.16
C GLN A 207 12.51 -24.50 -9.48
N GLU A 208 13.58 -24.15 -10.19
CA GLU A 208 14.76 -23.54 -9.56
C GLU A 208 14.38 -22.21 -8.88
N ASN A 209 13.76 -21.29 -9.64
CA ASN A 209 13.28 -19.99 -9.18
C ASN A 209 11.79 -19.80 -9.55
N PRO A 210 10.85 -20.30 -8.72
CA PRO A 210 9.43 -20.16 -9.00
C PRO A 210 9.00 -18.68 -8.89
N PRO A 211 8.23 -18.14 -9.86
CA PRO A 211 7.74 -16.78 -9.77
C PRO A 211 6.85 -16.58 -8.55
N VAL A 212 6.92 -15.41 -7.91
CA VAL A 212 6.06 -15.06 -6.78
C VAL A 212 5.11 -13.93 -7.20
N VAL A 213 3.84 -14.08 -6.80
CA VAL A 213 2.77 -13.09 -6.98
C VAL A 213 2.12 -12.80 -5.64
N LEU A 214 1.27 -11.77 -5.59
CA LEU A 214 0.45 -11.49 -4.40
C LEU A 214 -1.02 -11.72 -4.70
N PHE A 215 -1.75 -12.29 -3.75
CA PHE A 215 -3.21 -12.29 -3.75
C PHE A 215 -3.73 -11.62 -2.49
N ALA A 216 -4.93 -11.06 -2.53
CA ALA A 216 -5.54 -10.42 -1.36
C ALA A 216 -6.83 -11.08 -0.93
N ASN A 217 -7.00 -11.22 0.38
CA ASN A 217 -8.24 -11.58 1.05
C ASN A 217 -8.33 -10.86 2.41
N THR A 218 -9.36 -11.17 3.21
CA THR A 218 -9.64 -10.48 4.47
C THR A 218 -8.81 -10.94 5.67
N SER A 219 -7.84 -11.83 5.49
CA SER A 219 -7.04 -12.37 6.61
C SER A 219 -5.78 -11.56 6.86
N SER A 220 -5.46 -11.32 8.13
CA SER A 220 -4.31 -10.47 8.53
C SER A 220 -3.14 -11.20 9.19
N THR A 221 -3.31 -12.47 9.61
CA THR A 221 -2.32 -13.15 10.48
C THR A 221 -1.98 -14.59 10.09
N THR A 222 -2.91 -15.36 9.51
CA THR A 222 -2.69 -16.71 8.93
C THR A 222 -3.77 -16.97 7.88
N HIS A 223 -3.70 -18.07 7.12
CA HIS A 223 -4.62 -18.32 5.98
C HIS A 223 -6.11 -18.08 6.33
N GLY A 224 -6.78 -17.20 5.58
CA GLY A 224 -8.24 -17.01 5.60
C GLY A 224 -8.97 -17.67 4.42
N GLY A 225 -8.33 -18.66 3.79
CA GLY A 225 -8.78 -19.29 2.55
C GLY A 225 -7.81 -19.10 1.39
N TRP A 226 -7.85 -20.01 0.41
CA TRP A 226 -7.20 -19.84 -0.89
C TRP A 226 -8.10 -19.05 -1.84
N SER A 227 -8.70 -17.98 -1.36
CA SER A 227 -9.55 -17.07 -2.13
C SER A 227 -8.76 -15.83 -2.51
N ALA A 228 -8.79 -15.47 -3.78
CA ALA A 228 -8.12 -14.26 -4.27
C ALA A 228 -9.15 -13.21 -4.69
N ASN A 229 -9.49 -12.27 -3.81
CA ASN A 229 -10.35 -11.14 -4.15
C ASN A 229 -9.65 -10.20 -5.13
N LEU A 230 -8.37 -9.93 -4.88
CA LEU A 230 -7.48 -9.22 -5.78
C LEU A 230 -6.22 -10.04 -6.03
N ILE A 231 -5.61 -9.84 -7.19
CA ILE A 231 -4.34 -10.45 -7.58
C ILE A 231 -3.42 -9.34 -8.08
N TYR A 232 -2.19 -9.28 -7.57
CA TYR A 232 -1.17 -8.35 -8.05
C TYR A 232 -0.09 -9.11 -8.82
N VAL A 233 0.11 -8.71 -10.07
CA VAL A 233 1.06 -9.30 -11.02
C VAL A 233 1.65 -8.18 -11.86
N ASP A 234 2.98 -8.13 -11.92
CA ASP A 234 3.73 -7.24 -12.84
C ASP A 234 3.25 -5.78 -12.81
N GLY A 235 3.16 -5.22 -11.60
CA GLY A 235 2.75 -3.82 -11.40
C GLY A 235 1.26 -3.55 -11.56
N LYS A 236 0.43 -4.56 -11.81
CA LYS A 236 -1.02 -4.40 -12.03
C LYS A 236 -1.83 -5.19 -11.02
N VAL A 237 -2.92 -4.57 -10.57
CA VAL A 237 -3.93 -5.22 -9.73
C VAL A 237 -5.09 -5.69 -10.61
N TYR A 238 -5.53 -6.92 -10.39
CA TYR A 238 -6.68 -7.53 -11.03
C TYR A 238 -7.71 -7.89 -9.96
N GLN A 239 -8.98 -7.57 -10.21
CA GLN A 239 -10.08 -7.92 -9.33
C GLN A 239 -10.82 -9.17 -9.80
N ALA A 240 -11.30 -9.96 -8.83
CA ALA A 240 -12.18 -11.09 -9.08
C ALA A 240 -13.60 -10.63 -9.48
N PRO A 241 -14.36 -11.46 -10.22
CA PRO A 241 -15.75 -11.17 -10.52
C PRO A 241 -16.63 -11.19 -9.26
N GLU A 242 -17.60 -10.29 -9.22
CA GLU A 242 -18.43 -9.90 -8.06
C GLU A 242 -19.28 -11.01 -7.41
N LYS A 243 -19.19 -12.27 -7.85
CA LYS A 243 -20.06 -13.38 -7.40
C LYS A 243 -19.39 -14.64 -6.88
N ASN A 244 -18.07 -14.82 -7.02
CA ASN A 244 -17.39 -16.04 -6.57
C ASN A 244 -16.05 -15.73 -5.92
N THR A 245 -15.80 -16.31 -4.74
CA THR A 245 -14.43 -16.47 -4.23
C THR A 245 -13.73 -17.50 -5.10
N VAL A 246 -12.89 -17.05 -6.03
CA VAL A 246 -12.14 -17.95 -6.91
C VAL A 246 -11.03 -18.62 -6.12
N ASN A 247 -11.03 -19.95 -6.11
CA ASN A 247 -10.07 -20.76 -5.34
C ASN A 247 -8.75 -20.92 -6.12
N ILE A 248 -7.63 -20.52 -5.49
CA ILE A 248 -6.28 -20.57 -6.06
C ILE A 248 -5.40 -21.68 -5.47
N ALA A 249 -5.94 -22.57 -4.63
CA ALA A 249 -5.19 -23.66 -4.00
C ALA A 249 -4.52 -24.59 -5.04
N GLY A 250 -5.16 -24.77 -6.19
CA GLY A 250 -4.76 -25.69 -7.25
C GLY A 250 -3.76 -25.13 -8.27
N TRP A 251 -3.23 -23.91 -8.13
CA TRP A 251 -2.25 -23.40 -9.11
C TRP A 251 -0.99 -24.26 -9.21
N GLY A 252 -0.61 -24.98 -8.14
CA GLY A 252 0.49 -25.94 -8.17
C GLY A 252 0.10 -27.38 -8.52
N THR A 253 -1.19 -27.72 -8.59
CA THR A 253 -1.70 -29.09 -8.77
C THR A 253 -3.04 -29.10 -9.53
N GLY A 254 -3.12 -29.75 -10.70
CA GLY A 254 -4.38 -29.85 -11.46
C GLY A 254 -4.23 -30.08 -12.96
N THR A 255 -5.34 -30.00 -13.70
CA THR A 255 -5.40 -30.19 -15.16
C THR A 255 -4.99 -28.96 -15.97
N SER A 256 -5.02 -27.76 -15.36
CA SER A 256 -4.53 -26.50 -15.94
C SER A 256 -3.70 -25.74 -14.88
N PRO A 257 -2.48 -26.21 -14.57
CA PRO A 257 -1.63 -25.62 -13.55
C PRO A 257 -1.07 -24.25 -14.00
N VAL A 258 -0.88 -23.36 -13.03
CA VAL A 258 -0.34 -22.00 -13.23
C VAL A 258 1.11 -21.98 -12.76
N TYR A 259 2.04 -22.12 -13.70
CA TYR A 259 3.47 -22.29 -13.45
C TYR A 259 4.29 -21.01 -13.63
N ASP A 260 3.75 -20.03 -14.36
CA ASP A 260 4.45 -18.82 -14.77
C ASP A 260 3.46 -17.68 -15.03
N TYR A 261 3.97 -16.49 -15.36
CA TYR A 261 3.15 -15.32 -15.64
C TYR A 261 2.24 -15.48 -16.87
N ASN A 262 2.65 -16.29 -17.86
CA ASN A 262 1.86 -16.50 -19.07
C ASN A 262 0.64 -17.37 -18.79
N SER A 263 0.83 -18.50 -18.12
CA SER A 263 -0.24 -19.37 -17.65
C SER A 263 -1.14 -18.68 -16.63
N LEU A 264 -0.59 -17.78 -15.79
CA LEU A 264 -1.39 -16.96 -14.88
C LEU A 264 -2.28 -15.99 -15.64
N LYS A 265 -1.77 -15.35 -16.69
CA LYS A 265 -2.56 -14.44 -17.52
C LYS A 265 -3.72 -15.16 -18.19
N THR A 266 -3.48 -16.33 -18.77
CA THR A 266 -4.54 -17.20 -19.31
C THR A 266 -5.57 -17.55 -18.25
N TRP A 267 -5.12 -17.92 -17.04
CA TRP A 267 -6.00 -18.26 -15.92
C TRP A 267 -6.86 -17.06 -15.48
N LEU A 268 -6.29 -15.86 -15.41
CA LEU A 268 -7.01 -14.63 -15.07
C LEU A 268 -8.14 -14.37 -16.07
N ASP A 269 -7.85 -14.53 -17.37
CA ASP A 269 -8.83 -14.36 -18.45
C ASP A 269 -9.96 -15.41 -18.36
N GLU A 270 -9.62 -16.69 -18.16
CA GLU A 270 -10.58 -17.79 -17.98
C GLU A 270 -11.50 -17.59 -16.78
N ASN A 271 -10.97 -17.02 -15.69
CA ASN A 271 -11.69 -16.74 -14.45
C ASN A 271 -12.30 -15.34 -14.41
N LYS A 272 -12.24 -14.58 -15.52
CA LYS A 272 -12.87 -13.27 -15.70
C LYS A 272 -12.37 -12.22 -14.70
N TYR A 273 -11.09 -12.27 -14.36
CA TYR A 273 -10.45 -11.18 -13.63
C TYR A 273 -10.32 -9.96 -14.54
N THR A 274 -10.56 -8.77 -13.98
CA THR A 274 -10.42 -7.51 -14.72
C THR A 274 -9.38 -6.63 -14.04
N ALA A 275 -8.57 -5.91 -14.81
CA ALA A 275 -7.64 -4.93 -14.25
C ALA A 275 -8.41 -3.86 -13.46
N VAL A 276 -7.86 -3.46 -12.31
CA VAL A 276 -8.34 -2.31 -11.54
C VAL A 276 -7.72 -1.06 -12.14
N ASN A 277 -8.55 -0.03 -12.38
CA ASN A 277 -8.14 1.25 -12.95
C ASN A 277 -7.70 2.24 -11.88
#